data_AF-A0A255GCA9-F1
#
_entry.id   AF-A0A255GCA9-F1
#
_cell.length_a   1.000
_cell.length_b   1.000
_cell.length_c   1.000
_cell.angle_alpha   90.00
_cell.angle_beta   90.00
_cell.angle_gamma   90.00
#
_symmetry.space_group_name_H-M   'P 1'
#
loop_
_entity.id
_entity.type
_entity.pdbx_description
1 polymer ?
#
loop_
_entity_poly.entity_id
_entity_poly.type
_entity_poly.pdbx_seq_one_letter_code
_entity_poly.pdbx_strand_id
1 'polypeptide(L)'
;MGDWNPDLYLRYADQRGRPFIDLVARIGATDPATVVDLGCGPGNLTSTLAQRWPGSRVLGVDSSAAMIDRARATHGDSDRLRWQRADLRDWQPEQPVDVIVSNATLQWIPEHQGLLPRLVGMLAPGGWLAYQVPINFDEPSHRLLREVAADPRFAGHVEGVARTAQYPTVDAVAVLTALGCTVDAWETTYLHLLPGPDPVFEWISGTGARPILDRLTEPLRAEFSQAYKEKLRIAYPAQDFGTVLRFPRAFVVAQRTSTRAPRQSG
;
A
#
# COMPACT_ATOMS: atom_id res chain seq x y z
N MET A 1 -11.05 4.71 14.77
CA MET A 1 -10.37 3.70 13.94
C MET A 1 -11.43 2.72 13.47
N GLY A 2 -11.85 2.82 12.21
CA GLY A 2 -12.93 2.00 11.66
C GLY A 2 -12.42 0.60 11.30
N ASP A 3 -13.13 -0.42 11.75
CA ASP A 3 -12.80 -1.84 11.63
C ASP A 3 -12.61 -2.24 10.16
N TRP A 4 -11.44 -2.76 9.76
CA TRP A 4 -11.15 -3.13 8.37
C TRP A 4 -11.88 -4.44 8.00
N ASN A 5 -12.67 -4.44 6.91
CA ASN A 5 -13.39 -5.64 6.44
C ASN A 5 -12.50 -6.51 5.53
N PRO A 6 -12.11 -7.74 5.94
CA PRO A 6 -11.22 -8.62 5.17
C PRO A 6 -11.88 -9.24 3.92
N ASP A 7 -13.20 -9.43 3.90
CA ASP A 7 -13.91 -10.15 2.83
C ASP A 7 -14.01 -9.31 1.54
N LEU A 8 -14.17 -7.99 1.69
CA LEU A 8 -14.07 -7.03 0.58
C LEU A 8 -12.65 -6.97 -0.01
N TYR A 9 -11.63 -7.29 0.80
CA TYR A 9 -10.23 -7.30 0.36
C TYR A 9 -9.92 -8.53 -0.52
N LEU A 10 -10.50 -9.68 -0.19
CA LEU A 10 -10.26 -10.95 -0.89
C LEU A 10 -10.94 -11.04 -2.27
N ARG A 11 -12.06 -10.33 -2.50
CA ARG A 11 -12.79 -10.35 -3.78
C ARG A 11 -11.95 -9.94 -5.00
N TYR A 12 -10.85 -9.22 -4.78
CA TYR A 12 -9.93 -8.76 -5.84
C TYR A 12 -8.48 -9.21 -5.60
N ALA A 13 -8.26 -10.29 -4.85
CA ALA A 13 -6.94 -10.72 -4.40
C ALA A 13 -5.92 -10.86 -5.54
N ASP A 14 -6.30 -11.44 -6.69
CA ASP A 14 -5.40 -11.61 -7.84
C ASP A 14 -5.01 -10.27 -8.48
N GLN A 15 -6.00 -9.39 -8.67
CA GLN A 15 -5.78 -8.06 -9.26
C GLN A 15 -5.02 -7.13 -8.30
N ARG A 16 -5.18 -7.30 -6.98
CA ARG A 16 -4.46 -6.54 -5.94
C ARG A 16 -3.07 -7.11 -5.64
N GLY A 17 -2.85 -8.40 -5.91
CA GLY A 17 -1.57 -9.07 -5.72
C GLY A 17 -0.55 -8.78 -6.82
N ARG A 18 -0.99 -8.47 -8.05
CA ARG A 18 -0.07 -8.20 -9.17
C ARG A 18 0.99 -7.11 -8.87
N PRO A 19 0.63 -5.93 -8.32
CA PRO A 19 1.63 -4.94 -7.91
C PRO A 19 2.66 -5.48 -6.92
N PHE A 20 2.25 -6.28 -5.94
CA PHE A 20 3.17 -6.88 -4.98
C PHE A 20 4.18 -7.80 -5.67
N ILE A 21 3.72 -8.64 -6.60
CA ILE A 21 4.58 -9.53 -7.37
C ILE A 21 5.57 -8.73 -8.22
N ASP A 22 5.10 -7.70 -8.93
CA ASP A 22 5.96 -6.83 -9.75
C ASP A 22 7.02 -6.11 -8.90
N LEU A 23 6.64 -5.61 -7.72
CA LEU A 23 7.55 -4.97 -6.76
C LEU A 23 8.63 -5.96 -6.29
N VAL A 24 8.18 -7.11 -5.77
CA VAL A 24 9.06 -8.12 -5.17
C VAL A 24 10.00 -8.70 -6.23
N ALA A 25 9.55 -8.88 -7.48
CA ALA A 25 10.39 -9.33 -8.60
C ALA A 25 11.64 -8.46 -8.83
N ARG A 26 11.64 -7.20 -8.43
CA ARG A 26 12.77 -6.27 -8.57
C ARG A 26 13.75 -6.29 -7.39
N ILE A 27 13.45 -7.01 -6.32
CA ILE A 27 14.36 -7.17 -5.17
C ILE A 27 15.48 -8.15 -5.54
N GLY A 28 16.73 -7.71 -5.48
CA GLY A 28 17.91 -8.51 -5.84
C GLY A 28 18.47 -9.42 -4.73
N ALA A 29 17.79 -9.53 -3.58
CA ALA A 29 18.21 -10.42 -2.49
C ALA A 29 18.05 -11.89 -2.87
N THR A 30 19.13 -12.67 -2.78
CA THR A 30 19.16 -14.09 -3.13
C THR A 30 18.78 -14.99 -1.95
N ASP A 31 19.37 -14.78 -0.79
CA ASP A 31 19.17 -15.57 0.43
C ASP A 31 19.14 -14.67 1.68
N PRO A 32 18.12 -13.79 1.82
CA PRO A 32 17.99 -12.94 3.00
C PRO A 32 17.69 -13.79 4.23
N ALA A 33 18.31 -13.49 5.37
CA ALA A 33 17.99 -14.17 6.63
C ALA A 33 16.70 -13.63 7.25
N THR A 34 16.46 -12.31 7.16
CA THR A 34 15.29 -11.65 7.76
C THR A 34 14.55 -10.77 6.76
N VAL A 35 13.25 -11.03 6.61
CA VAL A 35 12.34 -10.29 5.72
C VAL A 35 11.18 -9.76 6.53
N VAL A 36 10.83 -8.49 6.32
CA VAL A 36 9.70 -7.84 7.00
C VAL A 36 8.71 -7.30 5.97
N ASP A 37 7.43 -7.57 6.16
CA ASP A 37 6.34 -7.01 5.38
C ASP A 37 5.54 -6.01 6.23
N LEU A 38 5.66 -4.72 5.91
CA LEU A 38 5.04 -3.61 6.63
C LEU A 38 3.66 -3.27 6.06
N GLY A 39 2.64 -3.47 6.87
CA GLY A 39 1.23 -3.46 6.49
C GLY A 39 0.84 -4.75 5.78
N CYS A 40 1.14 -5.88 6.42
CA CYS A 40 0.92 -7.21 5.85
C CYS A 40 -0.57 -7.55 5.62
N GLY A 41 -1.49 -6.80 6.22
CA GLY A 41 -2.92 -7.09 6.18
C GLY A 41 -3.22 -8.52 6.62
N PRO A 42 -4.10 -9.26 5.92
CA PRO A 42 -4.46 -10.62 6.30
C PRO A 42 -3.39 -11.68 5.95
N GLY A 43 -2.19 -11.28 5.53
CA GLY A 43 -1.04 -12.17 5.38
C GLY A 43 -0.90 -12.92 4.04
N ASN A 44 -1.89 -12.82 3.14
CA ASN A 44 -1.88 -13.56 1.87
C ASN A 44 -0.59 -13.33 1.06
N LEU A 45 -0.18 -12.06 0.90
CA LEU A 45 1.01 -11.70 0.13
C LEU A 45 2.30 -12.01 0.90
N THR A 46 2.31 -11.76 2.21
CA THR A 46 3.44 -12.10 3.09
C THR A 46 3.79 -13.58 3.04
N SER A 47 2.78 -14.46 2.96
CA SER A 47 3.00 -15.91 2.83
C SER A 47 3.81 -16.29 1.57
N THR A 48 3.69 -15.51 0.50
CA THR A 48 4.47 -15.72 -0.74
C THR A 48 5.94 -15.32 -0.58
N LEU A 49 6.27 -14.42 0.34
CA LEU A 49 7.67 -14.08 0.67
C LEU A 49 8.38 -15.27 1.33
N ALA A 50 7.68 -15.99 2.23
CA ALA A 50 8.20 -17.19 2.87
C ALA A 50 8.37 -18.37 1.88
N GLN A 51 7.65 -18.36 0.76
CA GLN A 51 7.85 -19.30 -0.34
C GLN A 51 9.03 -18.88 -1.23
N ARG A 52 9.14 -17.59 -1.55
CA ARG A 52 10.23 -17.03 -2.35
C ARG A 52 11.60 -17.24 -1.70
N TRP A 53 11.69 -17.01 -0.40
CA TRP A 53 12.92 -17.18 0.37
C TRP A 53 12.70 -18.21 1.49
N PRO A 54 12.83 -19.51 1.18
CA PRO A 54 12.47 -20.59 2.12
C PRO A 54 13.37 -20.64 3.37
N GLY A 55 14.60 -20.09 3.28
CA GLY A 55 15.53 -19.97 4.39
C GLY A 55 15.28 -18.77 5.33
N SER A 56 14.42 -17.83 4.94
CA SER A 56 14.21 -16.60 5.70
C SER A 56 13.27 -16.76 6.89
N ARG A 57 13.50 -15.92 7.90
CA ARG A 57 12.49 -15.54 8.90
C ARG A 57 11.70 -14.35 8.36
N VAL A 58 10.40 -14.56 8.14
CA VAL A 58 9.46 -13.56 7.62
C VAL A 58 8.58 -13.05 8.76
N LEU A 59 8.48 -11.73 8.89
CA LEU A 59 7.62 -11.06 9.85
C LEU A 59 6.61 -10.18 9.12
N GLY A 60 5.32 -10.48 9.27
CA GLY A 60 4.25 -9.56 8.87
C GLY A 60 3.90 -8.61 10.01
N VAL A 61 3.88 -7.31 9.72
CA VAL A 61 3.54 -6.26 10.70
C VAL A 61 2.31 -5.49 10.23
N ASP A 62 1.31 -5.31 11.09
CA ASP A 62 0.12 -4.49 10.79
C ASP A 62 -0.42 -3.81 12.05
N SER A 63 -1.08 -2.66 11.91
CA SER A 63 -1.67 -1.93 13.04
C SER A 63 -3.01 -2.52 13.50
N SER A 64 -3.69 -3.24 12.59
CA SER A 64 -5.01 -3.82 12.81
C SER A 64 -4.93 -5.19 13.50
N ALA A 65 -5.53 -5.29 14.69
CA ALA A 65 -5.67 -6.56 15.40
C ALA A 65 -6.42 -7.60 14.55
N ALA A 66 -7.54 -7.19 13.93
CA ALA A 66 -8.34 -8.07 13.09
C ALA A 66 -7.56 -8.65 11.89
N MET A 67 -6.65 -7.86 11.30
CA MET A 67 -5.79 -8.34 10.20
C MET A 67 -4.77 -9.36 10.67
N ILE A 68 -4.11 -9.10 11.81
CA ILE A 68 -3.13 -10.02 12.40
C ILE A 68 -3.79 -11.33 12.86
N ASP A 69 -4.97 -11.25 13.47
CA ASP A 69 -5.71 -12.44 13.90
C ASP A 69 -6.14 -13.28 12.69
N ARG A 70 -6.57 -12.62 11.59
CA ARG A 70 -6.88 -13.30 10.33
C ARG A 70 -5.64 -13.93 9.70
N ALA A 71 -4.50 -13.26 9.71
CA ALA A 71 -3.24 -13.78 9.17
C ALA A 71 -2.80 -15.04 9.92
N ARG A 72 -2.83 -15.01 11.27
CA ARG A 72 -2.55 -16.18 12.12
C ARG A 72 -3.52 -17.32 11.87
N ALA A 73 -4.82 -17.04 11.79
CA ALA A 73 -5.83 -18.06 11.56
C ALA A 73 -5.69 -18.72 10.18
N THR A 74 -5.28 -17.97 9.15
CA THR A 74 -5.20 -18.45 7.77
C THR A 74 -3.88 -19.15 7.46
N HIS A 75 -2.76 -18.62 7.96
CA HIS A 75 -1.41 -19.07 7.59
C HIS A 75 -0.64 -19.75 8.73
N GLY A 76 -1.22 -19.78 9.94
CA GLY A 76 -0.55 -20.27 11.13
C GLY A 76 0.57 -19.35 11.61
N ASP A 77 1.29 -19.82 12.63
CA ASP A 77 2.44 -19.12 13.20
C ASP A 77 3.60 -20.13 13.33
N SER A 78 4.78 -19.81 12.80
CA SER A 78 5.95 -20.69 12.80
C SER A 78 7.26 -19.92 12.97
N ASP A 79 8.37 -20.59 13.28
CA ASP A 79 9.66 -19.91 13.48
C ASP A 79 10.12 -19.10 12.25
N ARG A 80 9.60 -19.46 11.06
CA ARG A 80 9.88 -18.79 9.79
C ARG A 80 8.83 -17.78 9.37
N LEU A 81 7.61 -17.81 9.92
CA LEU A 81 6.53 -16.89 9.55
C LEU A 81 5.78 -16.47 10.80
N ARG A 82 6.00 -15.23 11.21
CA ARG A 82 5.46 -14.63 12.45
C ARG A 82 4.63 -13.40 12.09
N TRP A 83 3.72 -13.03 12.99
CA TRP A 83 2.82 -11.90 12.83
C TRP A 83 2.85 -10.99 14.05
N GLN A 84 3.04 -9.69 13.83
CA GLN A 84 3.12 -8.70 14.90
C GLN A 84 2.14 -7.56 14.67
N ARG A 85 1.36 -7.25 15.71
CA ARG A 85 0.58 -6.03 15.75
C ARG A 85 1.47 -4.87 16.17
N ALA A 86 1.63 -3.85 15.33
CA ALA A 86 2.35 -2.63 15.67
C ALA A 86 1.96 -1.46 14.75
N ASP A 87 2.15 -0.25 15.25
CA ASP A 87 2.08 0.95 14.42
C ASP A 87 3.41 1.17 13.70
N LEU A 88 3.38 1.29 12.37
CA LEU A 88 4.59 1.47 11.56
C LEU A 88 5.31 2.80 11.83
N ARG A 89 4.60 3.78 12.42
CA ARG A 89 5.19 5.06 12.85
C ARG A 89 6.16 4.90 14.01
N ASP A 90 6.03 3.82 14.78
CA ASP A 90 6.81 3.57 15.99
C ASP A 90 7.53 2.21 15.96
N TRP A 91 7.18 1.31 15.05
CA TRP A 91 7.77 -0.02 14.95
C TRP A 91 9.24 0.00 14.52
N GLN A 92 10.05 -0.84 15.15
CA GLN A 92 11.43 -1.13 14.76
C GLN A 92 11.78 -2.60 15.04
N PRO A 93 12.66 -3.21 14.23
CA PRO A 93 13.14 -4.55 14.51
C PRO A 93 14.21 -4.52 15.63
N GLU A 94 14.40 -5.66 16.29
CA GLU A 94 15.44 -5.81 17.33
C GLU A 94 16.86 -5.80 16.75
N GLN A 95 17.00 -6.22 15.49
CA GLN A 95 18.26 -6.29 14.75
C GLN A 95 18.04 -5.74 13.33
N PRO A 96 19.08 -5.25 12.64
CA PRO A 96 18.96 -4.88 11.24
C PRO A 96 18.44 -6.04 10.38
N VAL A 97 17.58 -5.73 9.40
CA VAL A 97 16.92 -6.73 8.55
C VAL A 97 17.41 -6.65 7.10
N ASP A 98 17.33 -7.77 6.37
CA ASP A 98 17.87 -7.84 5.02
C ASP A 98 16.92 -7.30 3.97
N VAL A 99 15.61 -7.47 4.18
CA VAL A 99 14.57 -6.98 3.26
C VAL A 99 13.40 -6.41 4.05
N ILE A 100 12.97 -5.20 3.67
CA ILE A 100 11.70 -4.59 4.06
C ILE A 100 10.85 -4.45 2.80
N VAL A 101 9.65 -5.01 2.82
CA VAL A 101 8.61 -4.83 1.80
C VAL A 101 7.47 -4.03 2.40
N SER A 102 6.87 -3.12 1.64
CA SER A 102 5.61 -2.46 2.00
C SER A 102 4.76 -2.18 0.78
N ASN A 103 3.65 -2.90 0.64
CA ASN A 103 2.80 -2.81 -0.53
C ASN A 103 1.44 -2.19 -0.20
N ALA A 104 1.16 -1.03 -0.78
CA ALA A 104 -0.09 -0.30 -0.60
C ALA A 104 -0.43 0.00 0.88
N THR A 105 0.60 0.33 1.67
CA THR A 105 0.47 0.70 3.09
C THR A 105 0.87 2.14 3.37
N LEU A 106 2.05 2.56 2.91
CA LEU A 106 2.66 3.84 3.33
C LEU A 106 1.80 5.06 3.02
N GLN A 107 0.95 5.02 1.99
CA GLN A 107 0.05 6.13 1.65
C GLN A 107 -0.98 6.46 2.75
N TRP A 108 -1.21 5.55 3.69
CA TRP A 108 -2.09 5.77 4.84
C TRP A 108 -1.41 6.52 5.99
N ILE A 109 -0.09 6.70 5.92
CA ILE A 109 0.70 7.45 6.90
C ILE A 109 1.00 8.81 6.27
N PRO A 110 0.35 9.90 6.73
CA PRO A 110 0.49 11.21 6.11
C PRO A 110 1.94 11.68 6.01
N GLU A 111 2.82 11.32 6.96
CA GLU A 111 4.23 11.73 7.02
C GLU A 111 5.22 10.66 6.50
N HIS A 112 4.81 9.71 5.66
CA HIS A 112 5.66 8.55 5.33
C HIS A 112 6.98 8.88 4.63
N GLN A 113 7.14 10.05 3.99
CA GLN A 113 8.47 10.49 3.54
C GLN A 113 9.48 10.59 4.70
N GLY A 114 9.03 11.05 5.87
CA GLY A 114 9.83 11.08 7.09
C GLY A 114 10.18 9.69 7.63
N LEU A 115 9.47 8.64 7.20
CA LEU A 115 9.79 7.26 7.57
C LEU A 115 10.92 6.68 6.71
N LEU A 116 11.16 7.17 5.49
CA LEU A 116 12.18 6.58 4.59
C LEU A 116 13.59 6.54 5.22
N PRO A 117 14.11 7.61 5.85
CA PRO A 117 15.41 7.55 6.55
C PRO A 117 15.45 6.48 7.65
N ARG A 118 14.35 6.36 8.40
CA ARG A 118 14.23 5.38 9.47
C ARG A 118 14.20 3.96 8.93
N LEU A 119 13.42 3.70 7.87
CA LEU A 119 13.33 2.40 7.22
C LEU A 119 14.69 1.97 6.64
N VAL A 120 15.41 2.88 5.99
CA VAL A 120 16.78 2.60 5.51
C VAL A 120 17.74 2.32 6.68
N GLY A 121 17.60 3.03 7.80
CA GLY A 121 18.37 2.80 9.01
C GLY A 121 18.17 1.41 9.64
N MET A 122 17.00 0.79 9.44
CA MET A 122 16.68 -0.57 9.89
C MET A 122 17.29 -1.67 9.02
N LEU A 123 17.80 -1.34 7.82
CA LEU A 123 18.38 -2.33 6.91
C LEU A 123 19.78 -2.74 7.33
N ALA A 124 20.12 -4.02 7.21
CA ALA A 124 21.50 -4.48 7.24
C ALA A 124 22.30 -3.85 6.06
N PRO A 125 23.65 -3.79 6.13
CA PRO A 125 24.46 -3.40 4.98
C PRO A 125 24.17 -4.30 3.77
N GLY A 126 23.86 -3.72 2.62
CA GLY A 126 23.43 -4.46 1.43
C GLY A 126 21.93 -4.83 1.40
N GLY A 127 21.18 -4.50 2.46
CA GLY A 127 19.74 -4.78 2.58
C GLY A 127 18.88 -3.92 1.66
N TRP A 128 17.61 -4.33 1.53
CA TRP A 128 16.67 -3.81 0.54
C TRP A 128 15.42 -3.23 1.17
N LEU A 129 15.05 -2.03 0.76
CA LEU A 129 13.72 -1.46 0.99
C LEU A 129 12.96 -1.50 -0.34
N ALA A 130 11.80 -2.14 -0.37
CA ALA A 130 10.91 -2.15 -1.51
C ALA A 130 9.51 -1.71 -1.09
N TYR A 131 8.98 -0.67 -1.73
CA TYR A 131 7.61 -0.26 -1.45
C TYR A 131 6.87 0.23 -2.69
N GLN A 132 5.55 0.19 -2.59
CA GLN A 132 4.65 0.59 -3.65
C GLN A 132 3.46 1.35 -3.06
N VAL A 133 3.14 2.52 -3.59
CA VAL A 133 1.97 3.32 -3.21
C VAL A 133 1.10 3.70 -4.42
N PRO A 134 -0.25 3.65 -4.31
CA PRO A 134 -1.12 4.15 -5.37
C PRO A 134 -0.89 5.66 -5.58
N ILE A 135 -0.90 6.11 -6.83
CA ILE A 135 -0.73 7.53 -7.23
C ILE A 135 -1.97 8.00 -8.02
N ASN A 136 -3.14 7.52 -7.62
CA ASN A 136 -4.43 7.72 -8.31
C ASN A 136 -5.21 8.94 -7.80
N PHE A 137 -4.57 9.86 -7.09
CA PHE A 137 -5.23 11.03 -6.49
C PHE A 137 -5.86 11.97 -7.51
N ASP A 138 -5.24 12.07 -8.69
CA ASP A 138 -5.73 12.87 -9.82
C ASP A 138 -6.51 12.06 -10.86
N GLU A 139 -6.66 10.74 -10.66
CA GLU A 139 -7.58 9.95 -11.46
C GLU A 139 -9.02 10.47 -11.25
N PRO A 140 -9.89 10.40 -12.29
CA PRO A 140 -11.26 10.92 -12.19
C PRO A 140 -12.01 10.44 -10.96
N SER A 141 -11.85 9.18 -10.54
CA SER A 141 -12.45 8.65 -9.31
C SER A 141 -12.17 9.50 -8.07
N HIS A 142 -10.91 9.86 -7.80
CA HIS A 142 -10.53 10.60 -6.59
C HIS A 142 -10.79 12.10 -6.72
N ARG A 143 -10.69 12.67 -7.93
CA ARG A 143 -11.09 14.07 -8.16
C ARG A 143 -12.59 14.27 -7.97
N LEU A 144 -13.40 13.40 -8.56
CA LEU A 144 -14.87 13.46 -8.45
C LEU A 144 -15.33 13.20 -7.01
N LEU A 145 -14.66 12.29 -6.28
CA LEU A 145 -14.92 12.09 -4.86
C LEU A 145 -14.75 13.38 -4.05
N ARG A 146 -13.64 14.10 -4.28
CA ARG A 146 -13.36 15.40 -3.64
C ARG A 146 -14.35 16.48 -4.07
N GLU A 147 -14.72 16.49 -5.34
CA GLU A 147 -15.71 17.43 -5.89
C GLU A 147 -17.08 17.25 -5.23
N VAL A 148 -17.58 16.01 -5.14
CA VAL A 148 -18.85 15.73 -4.46
C VAL A 148 -18.74 16.06 -2.98
N ALA A 149 -17.63 15.70 -2.32
CA ALA A 149 -17.40 16.03 -0.91
C ALA A 149 -17.36 17.54 -0.61
N ALA A 150 -17.08 18.38 -1.60
CA ALA A 150 -17.07 19.83 -1.46
C ALA A 150 -18.46 20.48 -1.64
N ASP A 151 -19.48 19.73 -2.04
CA ASP A 151 -20.86 20.22 -2.11
C ASP A 151 -21.32 20.68 -0.71
N PRO A 152 -21.96 21.86 -0.57
CA PRO A 152 -22.42 22.38 0.72
C PRO A 152 -23.31 21.42 1.53
N ARG A 153 -24.00 20.49 0.86
CA ARG A 153 -24.80 19.44 1.51
C ARG A 153 -23.94 18.46 2.33
N PHE A 154 -22.68 18.24 1.95
CA PHE A 154 -21.81 17.23 2.54
C PHE A 154 -20.58 17.83 3.24
N ALA A 155 -20.10 18.98 2.78
CA ALA A 155 -18.81 19.57 3.19
C ALA A 155 -18.65 19.69 4.71
N GLY A 156 -19.69 20.14 5.42
CA GLY A 156 -19.66 20.28 6.88
C GLY A 156 -19.55 18.96 7.66
N HIS A 157 -19.91 17.83 7.03
CA HIS A 157 -19.84 16.50 7.67
C HIS A 157 -18.49 15.81 7.46
N VAL A 158 -17.77 16.18 6.41
CA VAL A 158 -16.53 15.51 5.97
C VAL A 158 -15.28 16.35 6.23
N GLU A 159 -15.44 17.47 6.94
CA GLU A 159 -14.34 18.30 7.40
C GLU A 159 -13.38 17.51 8.30
N GLY A 160 -12.07 17.74 8.13
CA GLY A 160 -11.03 17.06 8.91
C GLY A 160 -10.85 15.57 8.60
N VAL A 161 -11.53 15.03 7.57
CA VAL A 161 -11.21 13.68 7.07
C VAL A 161 -9.79 13.70 6.50
N ALA A 162 -8.92 12.85 7.07
CA ALA A 162 -7.54 12.72 6.64
C ALA A 162 -7.48 12.39 5.15
N ARG A 163 -6.72 13.19 4.41
CA ARG A 163 -6.48 12.97 2.98
C ARG A 163 -5.28 12.05 2.84
N THR A 164 -5.36 11.12 1.89
CA THR A 164 -4.21 10.31 1.49
C THR A 164 -3.12 11.27 1.00
N ALA A 165 -1.95 11.24 1.62
CA ALA A 165 -0.83 12.07 1.20
C ALA A 165 -0.25 11.51 -0.10
N GLN A 166 -0.14 12.36 -1.12
CA GLN A 166 0.58 12.02 -2.34
C GLN A 166 1.98 12.57 -2.25
N TYR A 167 2.94 11.72 -2.55
CA TYR A 167 4.34 12.10 -2.61
C TYR A 167 4.88 11.78 -3.99
N PRO A 168 5.48 12.75 -4.69
CA PRO A 168 6.12 12.51 -5.96
C PRO A 168 7.18 11.41 -5.83
N THR A 169 7.17 10.46 -6.77
CA THR A 169 8.12 9.35 -6.81
C THR A 169 9.56 9.86 -6.86
N VAL A 170 9.80 10.98 -7.56
CA VAL A 170 11.12 11.64 -7.67
C VAL A 170 11.68 12.12 -6.32
N ASP A 171 10.83 12.57 -5.40
CA ASP A 171 11.28 13.05 -4.09
C ASP A 171 11.77 11.88 -3.23
N ALA A 172 11.10 10.73 -3.32
CA ALA A 172 11.57 9.52 -2.68
C ALA A 172 12.93 9.06 -3.24
N VAL A 173 13.13 9.15 -4.57
CA VAL A 173 14.42 8.86 -5.19
C VAL A 173 15.51 9.78 -4.64
N ALA A 174 15.25 11.07 -4.52
CA ALA A 174 16.19 12.04 -3.97
C ALA A 174 16.56 11.72 -2.51
N VAL A 175 15.56 11.45 -1.66
CA VAL A 175 15.78 11.08 -0.25
C VAL A 175 16.59 9.80 -0.13
N LEU A 176 16.23 8.74 -0.84
CA LEU A 176 16.89 7.43 -0.74
C LEU A 176 18.33 7.47 -1.29
N THR A 177 18.56 8.21 -2.38
CA THR A 177 19.91 8.40 -2.93
C THR A 177 20.80 9.18 -1.95
N ALA A 178 20.26 10.22 -1.31
CA ALA A 178 20.99 10.98 -0.28
C ALA A 178 21.34 10.13 0.96
N LEU A 179 20.59 9.07 1.22
CA LEU A 179 20.86 8.08 2.28
C LEU A 179 21.87 7.00 1.86
N GLY A 180 22.46 7.11 0.67
CA GLY A 180 23.45 6.16 0.16
C GLY A 180 22.83 4.87 -0.41
N CYS A 181 21.57 4.91 -0.85
CA CYS A 181 20.96 3.79 -1.55
C CYS A 181 21.19 3.87 -3.07
N THR A 182 21.34 2.71 -3.70
CA THR A 182 21.08 2.57 -5.14
C THR A 182 19.58 2.39 -5.32
N VAL A 183 18.95 3.20 -6.17
CA VAL A 183 17.48 3.25 -6.29
C VAL A 183 17.03 2.86 -7.70
N ASP A 184 16.03 1.99 -7.77
CA ASP A 184 15.24 1.65 -8.95
C ASP A 184 13.78 2.04 -8.68
N ALA A 185 13.25 3.01 -9.43
CA ALA A 185 11.90 3.51 -9.24
C ALA A 185 11.16 3.64 -10.57
N TRP A 186 9.90 3.25 -10.60
CA TRP A 186 9.06 3.30 -11.80
C TRP A 186 7.59 3.52 -11.45
N GLU A 187 6.81 3.92 -12.45
CA GLU A 187 5.36 4.07 -12.33
C GLU A 187 4.68 3.17 -13.35
N THR A 188 3.62 2.47 -12.92
CA THR A 188 2.83 1.58 -13.77
C THR A 188 1.36 1.93 -13.62
N THR A 189 0.65 2.08 -14.75
CA THR A 189 -0.82 2.14 -14.76
C THR A 189 -1.40 0.78 -15.12
N TYR A 190 -2.04 0.13 -14.15
CA TYR A 190 -2.80 -1.09 -14.39
C TYR A 190 -4.20 -0.75 -14.91
N LEU A 191 -4.75 -1.60 -15.78
CA LEU A 191 -6.11 -1.49 -16.28
C LEU A 191 -6.95 -2.63 -15.70
N HIS A 192 -7.94 -2.30 -14.88
CA HIS A 192 -8.89 -3.27 -14.34
C HIS A 192 -10.18 -3.23 -15.16
N LEU A 193 -10.58 -4.37 -15.71
CA LEU A 193 -11.90 -4.52 -16.31
C LEU A 193 -12.89 -4.91 -15.21
N LEU A 194 -13.78 -3.98 -14.86
CA LEU A 194 -14.71 -4.15 -13.76
C LEU A 194 -16.12 -4.44 -14.27
N PRO A 195 -16.78 -5.51 -13.80
CA PRO A 195 -18.15 -5.86 -14.18
C PRO A 195 -19.20 -5.16 -13.30
N GLY A 196 -20.42 -5.03 -13.80
CA GLY A 196 -21.59 -4.57 -13.04
C GLY A 196 -21.99 -3.12 -13.34
N PRO A 197 -23.02 -2.61 -12.63
CA PRO A 197 -23.67 -1.33 -12.94
C PRO A 197 -22.92 -0.09 -12.41
N ASP A 198 -22.29 -0.19 -11.24
CA ASP A 198 -21.51 0.89 -10.61
C ASP A 198 -20.10 0.44 -10.19
N PRO A 199 -19.34 -0.23 -11.08
CA PRO A 199 -18.16 -0.99 -10.71
C PRO A 199 -17.08 -0.14 -10.02
N VAL A 200 -16.88 1.08 -10.52
CA VAL A 200 -15.86 2.00 -9.99
C VAL A 200 -16.27 2.52 -8.61
N PHE A 201 -17.56 2.78 -8.38
CA PHE A 201 -18.04 3.17 -7.06
C PHE A 201 -17.81 2.05 -6.06
N GLU A 202 -18.22 0.82 -6.39
CA GLU A 202 -18.05 -0.33 -5.50
C GLU A 202 -16.57 -0.59 -5.17
N TRP A 203 -15.67 -0.42 -6.14
CA TRP A 203 -14.23 -0.53 -5.93
C TRP A 203 -13.68 0.54 -4.97
N ILE A 204 -14.05 1.81 -5.20
CA ILE A 204 -13.50 2.94 -4.46
C ILE A 204 -14.12 3.05 -3.06
N SER A 205 -15.37 2.62 -2.87
CA SER A 205 -16.06 2.56 -1.57
C SER A 205 -15.39 1.61 -0.59
N GLY A 206 -14.74 0.54 -1.08
CA GLY A 206 -13.92 -0.35 -0.25
C GLY A 206 -12.49 0.15 0.01
N THR A 207 -12.11 1.31 -0.51
CA THR A 207 -10.75 1.86 -0.42
C THR A 207 -10.77 3.36 -0.12
N GLY A 208 -10.56 4.22 -1.12
CA GLY A 208 -10.34 5.66 -0.96
C GLY A 208 -11.57 6.46 -0.51
N ALA A 209 -12.79 6.01 -0.81
CA ALA A 209 -14.02 6.74 -0.40
C ALA A 209 -14.49 6.42 1.02
N ARG A 210 -13.98 5.34 1.62
CA ARG A 210 -14.45 4.86 2.93
C ARG A 210 -14.38 5.94 4.03
N PRO A 211 -13.28 6.69 4.21
CA PRO A 211 -13.21 7.71 5.27
C PRO A 211 -14.27 8.82 5.15
N ILE A 212 -14.72 9.11 3.93
CA ILE A 212 -15.80 10.07 3.66
C ILE A 212 -17.16 9.42 3.94
N LEU A 213 -17.40 8.23 3.41
CA LEU A 213 -18.67 7.51 3.58
C LEU A 213 -18.97 7.22 5.06
N ASP A 214 -17.94 6.89 5.85
CA ASP A 214 -18.08 6.61 7.29
C ASP A 214 -18.50 7.83 8.11
N ARG A 215 -18.33 9.06 7.60
CA ARG A 215 -18.77 10.32 8.24
C ARG A 215 -20.21 10.70 7.92
N LEU A 216 -20.79 10.14 6.87
CA LEU A 216 -22.14 10.46 6.43
C LEU A 216 -23.13 9.47 7.04
N THR A 217 -24.20 9.97 7.65
CA THR A 217 -25.35 9.16 8.09
C THR A 217 -26.45 9.19 7.04
N GLU A 218 -27.41 8.28 7.13
CA GLU A 218 -28.61 8.37 6.28
C GLU A 218 -29.45 9.61 6.63
N PRO A 219 -30.10 10.27 5.65
CA PRO A 219 -30.13 9.95 4.21
C PRO A 219 -28.96 10.52 3.40
N LEU A 220 -28.09 11.34 4.01
CA LEU A 220 -26.98 12.03 3.33
C LEU A 220 -26.00 11.06 2.66
N ARG A 221 -25.76 9.90 3.26
CA ARG A 221 -24.90 8.86 2.69
C ARG A 221 -25.46 8.33 1.36
N ALA A 222 -26.76 8.07 1.27
CA ALA A 222 -27.40 7.65 0.04
C ALA A 222 -27.34 8.76 -1.03
N GLU A 223 -27.61 10.00 -0.65
CA GLU A 223 -27.53 11.16 -1.57
C GLU A 223 -26.11 11.37 -2.12
N PHE A 224 -25.09 11.32 -1.25
CA PHE A 224 -23.69 11.39 -1.65
C PHE A 224 -23.33 10.27 -2.62
N SER A 225 -23.71 9.03 -2.27
CA SER A 225 -23.41 7.85 -3.07
C SER A 225 -24.03 7.96 -4.46
N GLN A 226 -25.26 8.45 -4.56
CA GLN A 226 -25.94 8.64 -5.83
C GLN A 226 -25.27 9.72 -6.68
N ALA A 227 -24.99 10.90 -6.11
CA ALA A 227 -24.32 11.98 -6.83
C ALA A 227 -22.92 11.58 -7.33
N TYR A 228 -22.20 10.78 -6.53
CA TYR A 228 -20.90 10.26 -6.92
C TYR A 228 -20.98 9.21 -8.02
N LYS A 229 -21.94 8.27 -7.95
CA LYS A 229 -22.19 7.27 -9.00
C LYS A 229 -22.51 7.91 -10.35
N GLU A 230 -23.35 8.94 -10.38
CA GLU A 230 -23.72 9.65 -11.61
C GLU A 230 -22.49 10.23 -12.31
N LYS A 231 -21.62 10.93 -11.57
CA LYS A 231 -20.36 11.47 -12.11
C LYS A 231 -19.40 10.38 -12.56
N LEU A 232 -19.29 9.29 -11.79
CA LEU A 232 -18.42 8.16 -12.14
C LEU A 232 -18.84 7.47 -13.44
N ARG A 233 -20.15 7.29 -13.69
CA ARG A 233 -20.65 6.68 -14.94
C ARG A 233 -20.28 7.49 -16.18
N ILE A 234 -20.21 8.82 -16.05
CA ILE A 234 -19.77 9.71 -17.13
C ILE A 234 -18.26 9.57 -17.36
N ALA A 235 -17.47 9.57 -16.28
CA ALA A 235 -16.00 9.51 -16.37
C ALA A 235 -15.47 8.11 -16.76
N TYR A 236 -16.23 7.07 -16.43
CA TYR A 236 -15.89 5.67 -16.69
C TYR A 236 -17.06 5.00 -17.42
N PRO A 237 -17.25 5.29 -18.73
CA PRO A 237 -18.36 4.75 -19.49
C PRO A 237 -18.25 3.23 -19.61
N ALA A 238 -19.36 2.55 -19.35
CA ALA A 238 -19.46 1.10 -19.53
C ALA A 238 -19.25 0.71 -20.99
N GLN A 239 -18.59 -0.43 -21.20
CA GLN A 239 -18.37 -1.06 -22.50
C GLN A 239 -18.87 -2.51 -22.46
N ASP A 240 -18.99 -3.15 -23.62
CA ASP A 240 -19.40 -4.56 -23.74
C ASP A 240 -18.47 -5.51 -22.95
N PHE A 241 -17.19 -5.14 -22.80
CA PHE A 241 -16.19 -5.88 -22.05
C PHE A 241 -16.03 -5.42 -20.58
N GLY A 242 -16.93 -4.55 -20.09
CA GLY A 242 -16.90 -3.99 -18.75
C GLY A 242 -16.36 -2.56 -18.69
N THR A 243 -16.23 -2.03 -17.47
CA THR A 243 -15.76 -0.66 -17.23
C THR A 243 -14.26 -0.67 -16.93
N VAL A 244 -13.47 0.11 -17.69
CA VAL A 244 -12.02 0.20 -17.49
C VAL A 244 -11.71 1.16 -16.34
N LEU A 245 -11.14 0.65 -15.25
CA LEU A 245 -10.53 1.46 -14.20
C LEU A 245 -9.02 1.49 -14.37
N ARG A 246 -8.46 2.67 -14.61
CA ARG A 246 -7.02 2.94 -14.54
C ARG A 246 -6.58 2.98 -13.08
N PHE A 247 -5.45 2.36 -12.78
CA PHE A 247 -4.91 2.31 -11.42
C PHE A 247 -3.40 2.55 -11.43
N PRO A 248 -2.97 3.82 -11.49
CA PRO A 248 -1.56 4.19 -11.48
C PRO A 248 -0.94 3.97 -10.10
N ARG A 249 0.29 3.47 -10.12
CA ARG A 249 1.06 3.02 -8.96
C ARG A 249 2.52 3.41 -9.11
N ALA A 250 3.10 3.99 -8.07
CA ALA A 250 4.54 4.19 -7.97
C ALA A 250 5.18 3.01 -7.22
N PHE A 251 6.38 2.63 -7.67
CA PHE A 251 7.19 1.56 -7.14
C PHE A 251 8.59 2.07 -6.89
N VAL A 252 9.17 1.68 -5.76
CA VAL A 252 10.54 2.05 -5.38
C VAL A 252 11.21 0.85 -4.75
N VAL A 253 12.38 0.50 -5.27
CA VAL A 253 13.29 -0.52 -4.73
C VAL A 253 14.63 0.14 -4.51
N ALA A 254 15.09 0.16 -3.26
CA ALA A 254 16.32 0.79 -2.84
C ALA A 254 17.21 -0.23 -2.10
N GLN A 255 18.46 -0.34 -2.54
CA GLN A 255 19.46 -1.15 -1.86
C GLN A 255 20.40 -0.24 -1.07
N ARG A 256 20.49 -0.45 0.26
CA ARG A 256 21.48 0.23 1.11
C ARG A 256 22.87 -0.23 0.71
N THR A 257 23.72 0.68 0.23
CA THR A 257 25.08 0.32 -0.14
C THR A 257 25.84 -0.20 1.09
N SER A 258 26.54 -1.33 0.93
CA SER A 258 27.51 -1.76 1.94
C SER A 258 28.66 -0.77 1.87
N THR A 259 28.94 -0.04 2.95
CA THR A 259 30.14 0.79 3.03
C THR A 259 31.35 -0.13 2.85
N ARG A 260 31.91 -0.13 1.64
CA ARG A 260 33.19 -0.77 1.36
C ARG A 260 34.22 -0.04 2.21
N ALA A 261 34.86 -0.73 3.16
CA ALA A 261 36.06 -0.18 3.78
C ALA A 261 37.03 0.24 2.67
N PRO A 262 37.69 1.41 2.78
CA PRO A 262 38.67 1.82 1.78
C PRO A 262 39.71 0.71 1.65
N ARG A 263 39.99 0.28 0.41
CA ARG A 263 41.11 -0.63 0.16
C ARG A 263 42.35 0.07 0.70
N GLN A 264 42.96 -0.49 1.73
CA GLN A 264 44.32 -0.11 2.10
C GLN A 264 45.20 -0.53 0.91
N SER A 265 45.63 0.46 0.13
CA SER A 265 46.75 0.32 -0.79
C SER A 265 47.99 0.10 0.07
N GLY A 266 48.50 -1.14 0.04
CA GLY A 266 49.84 -1.48 0.50
C GLY A 266 50.92 -0.95 -0.44
#